data_AF-A0A5C4X2A8-F1
#
_entry.id   AF-A0A5C4X2A8-F1
#
_cell.length_a   1.000
_cell.length_b   1.000
_cell.length_c   1.000
_cell.angle_alpha   90.00
_cell.angle_beta   90.00
_cell.angle_gamma   90.00
#
_symmetry.space_group_name_H-M   'P 1'
#
loop_
_entity.id
_entity.type
_entity.pdbx_description
1 polymer ?
#
loop_
_entity_poly.entity_id
_entity_poly.type
_entity_poly.pdbx_seq_one_letter_code
_entity_poly.pdbx_strand_id
1 'polypeptide(L)'
;MTLADTSGTDVVDMLTADHRDMLDLLRQVERTEDLDERREIADTVIAEVMRHSVAEEMIVYPSIEEHVPGGKDEVEHDKEEHEELVRVMKELEDLDVTEGAFLEKVIEFEQLLDHHARDEEDEQFPKLREHIPQDQLIDMGKRVVSAKKVAPTRPHPNAPHSELFHKSVGPGIGMVDRLRDKLTGRES
;
A
#
# COMPACT_ATOMS: atom_id res chain seq x y z
N MET A 1 31.62 14.12 -19.48
CA MET A 1 30.41 14.95 -19.51
C MET A 1 29.56 14.45 -18.38
N THR A 2 29.81 14.98 -17.19
CA THR A 2 29.14 14.60 -15.94
C THR A 2 28.29 15.79 -15.56
N LEU A 3 27.04 15.51 -15.17
CA LEU A 3 26.26 16.15 -14.10
C LEU A 3 24.77 15.89 -14.40
N ALA A 4 24.30 14.70 -14.03
CA ALA A 4 22.92 14.55 -13.57
C ALA A 4 23.01 14.57 -12.04
N ASP A 5 22.86 15.77 -11.47
CA ASP A 5 22.46 15.91 -10.08
C ASP A 5 20.93 15.86 -10.08
N THR A 6 20.40 14.66 -9.86
CA THR A 6 18.97 14.34 -9.75
C THR A 6 18.67 13.91 -8.32
N SER A 7 19.14 14.67 -7.33
CA SER A 7 19.02 14.37 -5.89
C SER A 7 17.63 14.66 -5.30
N GLY A 8 16.56 14.29 -6.01
CA GLY A 8 15.19 14.28 -5.48
C GLY A 8 14.76 12.85 -5.15
N THR A 9 14.08 12.66 -4.03
CA THR A 9 13.39 11.41 -3.69
C THR A 9 12.40 11.07 -4.80
N ASP A 10 12.59 9.91 -5.44
CA ASP A 10 11.73 9.44 -6.52
C ASP A 10 10.65 8.47 -6.02
N VAL A 11 9.73 8.05 -6.91
CA VAL A 11 8.64 7.14 -6.54
C VAL A 11 9.12 5.83 -5.90
N VAL A 12 10.23 5.27 -6.37
CA VAL A 12 10.78 4.02 -5.82
C VAL A 12 11.28 4.24 -4.39
N ASP A 13 12.02 5.33 -4.14
CA ASP A 13 12.47 5.66 -2.78
C ASP A 13 11.29 5.81 -1.80
N MET A 14 10.16 6.35 -2.29
CA MET A 14 8.97 6.57 -1.48
C MET A 14 8.23 5.27 -1.14
N LEU A 15 8.03 4.40 -2.13
CA LEU A 15 7.30 3.14 -1.92
C LEU A 15 8.11 2.14 -1.09
N THR A 16 9.42 2.05 -1.33
CA THR A 16 10.35 1.31 -0.46
C THR A 16 10.33 1.83 0.98
N ALA A 17 10.20 3.16 1.18
CA ALA A 17 10.06 3.71 2.52
C ALA A 17 8.72 3.31 3.16
N ASP A 18 7.62 3.29 2.41
CA ASP A 18 6.34 2.81 2.93
C ASP A 18 6.44 1.33 3.33
N HIS A 19 7.01 0.46 2.49
CA HIS A 19 7.16 -0.97 2.79
C HIS A 19 7.83 -1.17 4.14
N ARG A 20 8.96 -0.50 4.35
CA ARG A 20 9.68 -0.57 5.62
C ARG A 20 8.81 -0.10 6.78
N ASP A 21 8.17 1.06 6.64
CA ASP A 21 7.38 1.66 7.71
C ASP A 21 6.15 0.79 8.06
N MET A 22 5.50 0.17 7.06
CA MET A 22 4.37 -0.75 7.25
C MET A 22 4.80 -2.08 7.90
N LEU A 23 5.92 -2.66 7.47
CA LEU A 23 6.49 -3.86 8.11
C LEU A 23 6.91 -3.58 9.56
N ASP A 24 7.47 -2.40 9.84
CA ASP A 24 7.83 -2.01 11.20
C ASP A 24 6.59 -1.80 12.09
N LEU A 25 5.49 -1.27 11.54
CA LEU A 25 4.21 -1.20 12.25
C LEU A 25 3.68 -2.59 12.60
N LEU A 26 3.72 -3.57 11.69
CA LEU A 26 3.27 -4.94 11.99
C LEU A 26 4.08 -5.58 13.12
N ARG A 27 5.41 -5.44 13.09
CA ARG A 27 6.29 -5.88 14.18
C ARG A 27 6.01 -5.15 15.49
N GLN A 28 5.52 -3.91 15.42
CA GLN A 28 5.09 -3.15 16.59
C GLN A 28 3.78 -3.71 17.15
N VAL A 29 2.81 -4.09 16.31
CA VAL A 29 1.55 -4.75 16.74
C VAL A 29 1.87 -5.99 17.58
N GLU A 30 2.79 -6.85 17.12
CA GLU A 30 3.17 -8.07 17.82
C GLU A 30 3.77 -7.83 19.22
N ARG A 31 4.51 -6.73 19.38
CA ARG A 31 5.24 -6.41 20.62
C ARG A 31 4.44 -5.58 21.60
N THR A 32 3.32 -5.00 21.17
CA THR A 32 2.51 -4.09 21.98
C THR A 32 1.65 -4.89 22.95
N GLU A 33 1.81 -4.69 24.26
CA GLU A 33 1.03 -5.39 25.29
C GLU A 33 -0.31 -4.71 25.59
N ASP A 34 -0.38 -3.39 25.44
CA ASP A 34 -1.62 -2.64 25.59
C ASP A 34 -2.57 -2.97 24.42
N LEU A 35 -3.78 -3.43 24.76
CA LEU A 35 -4.70 -3.98 23.77
C LEU A 35 -5.34 -2.88 22.89
N ASP A 36 -5.57 -1.70 23.46
CA ASP A 36 -6.14 -0.57 22.73
C ASP A 36 -5.08 -0.02 21.75
N GLU A 37 -3.85 0.19 22.23
CA GLU A 37 -2.72 0.61 21.38
C GLU A 37 -2.43 -0.42 20.28
N ARG A 38 -2.46 -1.73 20.61
CA ARG A 38 -2.29 -2.80 19.62
C ARG A 38 -3.34 -2.70 18.51
N ARG A 39 -4.60 -2.45 18.86
CA ARG A 39 -5.67 -2.26 17.87
C ARG A 39 -5.41 -1.05 17.02
N GLU A 40 -5.03 0.08 17.61
CA GLU A 40 -4.76 1.34 16.91
C GLU A 40 -3.60 1.21 15.91
N ILE A 41 -2.55 0.49 16.26
CA ILE A 41 -1.41 0.24 15.35
C ILE A 41 -1.83 -0.68 14.20
N ALA A 42 -2.54 -1.78 14.49
CA ALA A 42 -3.03 -2.70 13.46
C ALA A 42 -3.95 -1.99 12.46
N ASP A 43 -4.81 -1.12 13.00
CA ASP A 43 -5.61 -0.20 12.24
C ASP A 43 -4.74 0.74 11.39
N THR A 44 -3.73 1.37 11.96
CA THR A 44 -2.85 2.28 11.22
C THR A 44 -2.21 1.57 10.02
N VAL A 45 -1.62 0.39 10.22
CA VAL A 45 -0.97 -0.33 9.10
C VAL A 45 -1.96 -0.80 8.03
N ILE A 46 -3.18 -1.21 8.39
CA ILE A 46 -4.24 -1.51 7.41
C ILE A 46 -4.52 -0.29 6.52
N ALA A 47 -4.60 0.90 7.13
CA ALA A 47 -4.88 2.12 6.37
C ALA A 47 -3.71 2.48 5.44
N GLU A 48 -2.47 2.34 5.91
CA GLU A 48 -1.29 2.64 5.08
C GLU A 48 -1.14 1.67 3.91
N VAL A 49 -1.32 0.36 4.12
CA VAL A 49 -1.30 -0.63 3.03
C VAL A 49 -2.40 -0.33 2.00
N MET A 50 -3.63 -0.01 2.43
CA MET A 50 -4.70 0.37 1.50
C MET A 50 -4.37 1.62 0.68
N ARG A 51 -3.72 2.63 1.28
CA ARG A 51 -3.32 3.85 0.54
C ARG A 51 -2.21 3.56 -0.45
N HIS A 52 -1.24 2.74 -0.03
CA HIS A 52 -0.08 2.33 -0.82
C HIS A 52 -0.53 1.54 -2.05
N SER A 53 -1.27 0.44 -1.86
CA SER A 53 -1.75 -0.41 -2.96
C SER A 53 -2.60 0.35 -4.00
N VAL A 54 -3.49 1.25 -3.54
CA VAL A 54 -4.26 2.11 -4.46
C VAL A 54 -3.35 3.05 -5.25
N ALA A 55 -2.28 3.57 -4.65
CA ALA A 55 -1.37 4.46 -5.33
C ALA A 55 -0.52 3.74 -6.38
N GLU A 56 -0.08 2.50 -6.13
CA GLU A 56 0.56 1.65 -7.13
C GLU A 56 -0.34 1.41 -8.32
N GLU A 57 -1.55 0.90 -8.09
CA GLU A 57 -2.48 0.55 -9.17
C GLU A 57 -2.90 1.75 -10.01
N MET A 58 -3.00 2.93 -9.40
CA MET A 58 -3.33 4.16 -10.12
C MET A 58 -2.17 4.72 -10.95
N ILE A 59 -0.92 4.55 -10.49
CA ILE A 59 0.22 5.32 -10.99
C ILE A 59 1.37 4.44 -11.47
N VAL A 60 1.79 3.48 -10.65
CA VAL A 60 2.99 2.65 -10.87
C VAL A 60 2.68 1.55 -11.87
N TYR A 61 1.64 0.75 -11.66
CA TYR A 61 1.31 -0.38 -12.52
C TYR A 61 1.04 0.01 -13.97
N PRO A 62 0.28 1.08 -14.29
CA PRO A 62 0.16 1.54 -15.67
C PRO A 62 1.51 1.92 -16.30
N SER A 63 2.44 2.44 -15.49
CA SER A 63 3.78 2.81 -15.97
C SER A 63 4.65 1.58 -16.22
N ILE A 64 4.55 0.55 -15.36
CA ILE A 64 5.19 -0.76 -15.55
C ILE A 64 4.65 -1.43 -16.81
N GLU A 65 3.33 -1.55 -16.97
CA GLU A 65 2.71 -2.15 -18.15
C GLU A 65 3.09 -1.45 -19.47
N GLU A 66 3.28 -0.14 -19.45
CA GLU A 66 3.63 0.66 -20.63
C GLU A 66 5.12 0.62 -20.98
N HIS A 67 6.00 0.65 -19.98
CA HIS A 67 7.43 0.90 -20.20
C HIS A 67 8.34 -0.31 -19.95
N VAL A 68 7.91 -1.28 -19.13
CA VAL A 68 8.74 -2.43 -18.72
C VAL A 68 8.39 -3.67 -19.55
N PRO A 69 9.35 -4.29 -20.26
CA PRO A 69 9.12 -5.54 -20.97
C PRO A 69 8.69 -6.66 -20.01
N GLY A 70 7.52 -7.26 -20.27
CA GLY A 70 6.94 -8.28 -19.38
C GLY A 70 6.13 -7.70 -18.21
N GLY A 71 6.07 -6.37 -18.07
CA GLY A 71 5.43 -5.71 -16.93
C GLY A 71 3.94 -6.00 -16.75
N LYS A 72 3.24 -6.49 -17.78
CA LYS A 72 1.85 -6.94 -17.63
C LYS A 72 1.70 -8.18 -16.75
N ASP A 73 2.60 -9.14 -16.90
CA ASP A 73 2.52 -10.38 -16.12
C ASP A 73 2.92 -10.10 -14.66
N GLU A 74 3.89 -9.19 -14.45
CA GLU A 74 4.29 -8.68 -13.13
C GLU A 74 3.12 -7.96 -12.43
N VAL A 75 2.49 -7.00 -13.13
CA VAL A 75 1.35 -6.25 -12.58
C VAL A 75 0.13 -7.13 -12.27
N GLU A 76 -0.17 -8.14 -13.09
CA GLU A 76 -1.27 -9.05 -12.78
C GLU A 76 -0.95 -9.91 -11.54
N HIS A 77 0.30 -10.33 -11.34
CA HIS A 77 0.74 -11.00 -10.13
C HIS A 77 0.56 -10.10 -8.89
N ASP A 78 1.03 -8.86 -8.94
CA ASP A 78 0.91 -7.94 -7.79
C ASP A 78 -0.54 -7.63 -7.43
N LYS A 79 -1.43 -7.56 -8.45
CA LYS A 79 -2.87 -7.42 -8.20
C LYS A 79 -3.42 -8.61 -7.42
N GLU A 80 -3.00 -9.83 -7.75
CA GLU A 80 -3.39 -11.03 -7.00
C GLU A 80 -2.88 -10.98 -5.54
N GLU A 81 -1.65 -10.53 -5.32
CA GLU A 81 -1.09 -10.35 -3.97
C GLU A 81 -1.84 -9.29 -3.16
N HIS A 82 -2.11 -8.13 -3.75
CA HIS A 82 -2.93 -7.10 -3.14
C HIS A 82 -4.35 -7.60 -2.81
N GLU A 83 -4.96 -8.43 -3.66
CA GLU A 83 -6.25 -9.05 -3.35
C GLU A 83 -6.15 -9.94 -2.11
N GLU A 84 -5.06 -10.69 -1.95
CA GLU A 84 -4.80 -11.51 -0.78
C GLU A 84 -4.59 -10.66 0.47
N LEU A 85 -3.78 -9.60 0.38
CA LEU A 85 -3.59 -8.61 1.46
C LEU A 85 -4.92 -8.00 1.90
N VAL A 86 -5.79 -7.60 0.97
CA VAL A 86 -7.13 -7.08 1.29
C VAL A 86 -7.97 -8.10 2.05
N ARG A 87 -7.92 -9.39 1.68
CA ARG A 87 -8.66 -10.44 2.38
C ARG A 87 -8.15 -10.63 3.80
N VAL A 88 -6.83 -10.73 3.97
CA VAL A 88 -6.18 -10.89 5.28
C VAL A 88 -6.45 -9.69 6.18
N MET A 89 -6.34 -8.46 5.67
CA MET A 89 -6.69 -7.25 6.41
C MET A 89 -8.16 -7.22 6.81
N LYS A 90 -9.06 -7.72 5.94
CA LYS A 90 -10.49 -7.77 6.24
C LYS A 90 -10.79 -8.76 7.37
N GLU A 91 -10.18 -9.94 7.34
CA GLU A 91 -10.28 -10.91 8.42
C GLU A 91 -9.70 -10.36 9.72
N LEU A 92 -8.55 -9.68 9.65
CA LEU A 92 -7.92 -9.03 10.80
C LEU A 92 -8.82 -7.94 11.41
N GLU A 93 -9.54 -7.17 10.60
CA GLU A 93 -10.47 -6.16 11.11
C GLU A 93 -11.54 -6.75 12.03
N ASP A 94 -11.98 -7.98 11.77
CA ASP A 94 -13.07 -8.65 12.47
C ASP A 94 -12.61 -9.46 13.70
N LEU A 95 -11.30 -9.61 13.92
CA LEU A 95 -10.72 -10.34 15.05
C LEU A 95 -10.56 -9.46 16.31
N ASP A 96 -10.78 -10.06 17.48
CA ASP A 96 -10.53 -9.44 18.77
C ASP A 96 -9.04 -9.53 19.14
N VAL A 97 -8.44 -8.41 19.53
CA VAL A 97 -7.01 -8.28 19.88
C VAL A 97 -6.55 -9.17 21.06
N THR A 98 -7.49 -9.71 21.83
CA THR A 98 -7.22 -10.64 22.94
C THR A 98 -7.09 -12.10 22.50
N GLU A 99 -7.54 -12.44 21.29
CA GLU A 99 -7.51 -13.79 20.77
C GLU A 99 -6.16 -14.11 20.13
N GLY A 100 -5.66 -15.34 20.33
CA GLY A 100 -4.41 -15.78 19.68
C GLY A 100 -4.47 -15.69 18.16
N ALA A 101 -5.66 -15.89 17.57
CA ALA A 101 -5.92 -15.77 16.15
C ALA A 101 -5.59 -14.37 15.59
N PHE A 102 -5.70 -13.31 16.40
CA PHE A 102 -5.33 -11.96 15.98
C PHE A 102 -3.84 -11.88 15.63
N LEU A 103 -2.96 -12.37 16.52
CA LEU A 103 -1.52 -12.37 16.26
C LEU A 103 -1.12 -13.32 15.14
N GLU A 104 -1.78 -14.48 15.02
CA GLU A 104 -1.58 -15.37 13.87
C GLU A 104 -1.88 -14.65 12.55
N LYS A 105 -2.96 -13.87 12.50
CA LYS A 105 -3.34 -13.09 11.31
C LYS A 105 -2.43 -11.90 11.05
N VAL A 106 -1.87 -11.26 12.09
CA VAL A 106 -0.83 -10.22 11.94
C VAL A 106 0.44 -10.79 11.32
N ILE A 107 0.87 -11.99 11.75
CA ILE A 107 2.05 -12.65 11.19
C ILE A 107 1.84 -13.04 9.73
N GLU A 108 0.65 -13.56 9.39
CA GLU A 108 0.28 -13.84 8.00
C GLU A 108 0.30 -12.57 7.14
N PHE A 109 -0.22 -11.46 7.66
CA PHE A 109 -0.18 -10.16 6.99
C PHE A 109 1.26 -9.67 6.76
N GLU A 110 2.14 -9.77 7.75
CA GLU A 110 3.56 -9.40 7.59
C GLU A 110 4.25 -10.25 6.51
N GLN A 111 3.99 -11.56 6.47
CA GLN A 111 4.60 -12.45 5.49
C GLN A 111 4.18 -12.12 4.06
N LEU A 112 2.89 -11.86 3.84
CA LEU A 112 2.39 -11.45 2.53
C LEU A 112 2.96 -10.10 2.11
N LEU A 113 2.99 -9.13 3.02
CA LEU A 113 3.52 -7.80 2.73
C LEU A 113 5.03 -7.82 2.46
N ASP A 114 5.81 -8.60 3.22
CA ASP A 114 7.26 -8.77 3.00
C ASP A 114 7.55 -9.50 1.68
N HIS A 115 6.71 -10.44 1.26
CA HIS A 115 6.83 -11.08 -0.05
C HIS A 115 6.59 -10.09 -1.17
N HIS A 116 5.45 -9.40 -1.14
CA HIS A 116 5.07 -8.39 -2.12
C HIS A 116 6.15 -7.30 -2.25
N ALA A 117 6.57 -6.73 -1.12
CA ALA A 117 7.60 -5.69 -1.10
C ALA A 117 8.93 -6.14 -1.71
N ARG A 118 9.32 -7.41 -1.53
CA ARG A 118 10.55 -7.94 -2.13
C ARG A 118 10.43 -8.13 -3.63
N ASP A 119 9.30 -8.64 -4.10
CA ASP A 119 9.07 -8.83 -5.53
C ASP A 119 9.16 -7.46 -6.24
N GLU A 120 8.55 -6.42 -5.66
CA GLU A 120 8.66 -5.07 -6.17
C GLU A 120 10.10 -4.50 -6.05
N GLU A 121 10.72 -4.55 -4.87
CA GLU A 121 12.03 -3.90 -4.62
C GLU A 121 13.21 -4.58 -5.32
N ASP A 122 13.22 -5.91 -5.40
CA ASP A 122 14.31 -6.68 -5.98
C ASP A 122 14.17 -6.86 -7.50
N GLU A 123 12.93 -6.86 -8.03
CA GLU A 123 12.69 -7.13 -9.43
C GLU A 123 12.10 -5.95 -10.21
N GLN A 124 11.00 -5.36 -9.74
CA GLN A 124 10.22 -4.42 -10.54
C GLN A 124 10.74 -2.98 -10.49
N PHE A 125 11.03 -2.46 -9.30
CA PHE A 125 11.54 -1.10 -9.09
C PHE A 125 12.89 -0.86 -9.79
N PRO A 126 13.84 -1.82 -9.82
CA PRO A 126 15.03 -1.69 -10.64
C PRO A 126 14.72 -1.55 -12.14
N LYS A 127 13.78 -2.36 -12.67
CA LYS A 127 13.35 -2.27 -14.07
C LYS A 127 12.65 -0.93 -14.33
N LEU A 128 11.82 -0.45 -13.41
CA LEU A 128 11.15 0.85 -13.50
C LEU A 128 12.17 2.00 -13.62
N ARG A 129 13.22 1.98 -12.78
CA ARG A 129 14.34 2.94 -12.84
C ARG A 129 15.20 2.82 -14.10
N GLU A 130 15.31 1.62 -14.67
CA GLU A 130 16.01 1.41 -15.94
C GLU A 130 15.23 1.97 -17.14
N HIS A 131 13.90 1.85 -17.13
CA HIS A 131 13.04 2.15 -18.27
C HIS A 131 12.43 3.56 -18.26
N ILE A 132 12.35 4.21 -17.09
CA ILE A 132 11.73 5.53 -16.93
C ILE A 132 12.76 6.58 -16.50
N PRO A 133 12.87 7.74 -17.20
CA PRO A 133 13.77 8.82 -16.80
C PRO A 133 13.49 9.36 -15.40
N GLN A 134 14.55 9.75 -14.68
CA GLN A 134 14.43 10.12 -13.27
C GLN A 134 13.52 11.33 -12.98
N ASP A 135 13.43 12.29 -13.89
CA ASP A 135 12.51 13.42 -13.76
C ASP A 135 11.03 12.98 -13.81
N GLN A 136 10.73 11.93 -14.59
CA GLN A 136 9.40 11.32 -14.62
C GLN A 136 9.12 10.50 -13.36
N LEU A 137 10.11 9.77 -12.84
CA LEU A 137 9.97 9.03 -11.56
C LEU A 137 9.69 9.98 -10.38
N ILE A 138 10.33 11.15 -10.36
CA ILE A 138 10.06 12.19 -9.36
C ILE A 138 8.62 12.74 -9.52
N ASP A 139 8.12 12.90 -10.76
CA ASP A 139 6.74 13.32 -11.00
C ASP A 139 5.72 12.24 -10.58
N MET A 140 6.01 10.98 -10.88
CA MET A 140 5.23 9.83 -10.41
C MET A 140 5.12 9.84 -8.88
N GLY A 141 6.21 10.13 -8.15
CA GLY A 141 6.18 10.24 -6.70
C GLY A 141 5.17 11.28 -6.19
N LYS A 142 5.09 12.44 -6.84
CA LYS A 142 4.08 13.48 -6.50
C LYS A 142 2.65 13.00 -6.75
N ARG A 143 2.43 12.22 -7.81
CA ARG A 143 1.14 11.63 -8.14
C ARG A 143 0.74 10.55 -7.14
N VAL A 144 1.69 9.69 -6.73
CA VAL A 144 1.50 8.70 -5.66
C VAL A 144 1.08 9.37 -4.35
N VAL A 145 1.77 10.43 -3.91
CA VAL A 145 1.37 11.22 -2.73
C VAL A 145 -0.05 11.76 -2.86
N SER A 146 -0.45 12.18 -4.05
CA SER A 146 -1.79 12.71 -4.30
C SER A 146 -2.85 11.59 -4.30
N ALA A 147 -2.53 10.42 -4.84
CA ALA A 147 -3.41 9.25 -4.85
C ALA A 147 -3.68 8.74 -3.42
N LYS A 148 -2.63 8.59 -2.59
CA LYS A 148 -2.76 8.18 -1.18
C LYS A 148 -3.73 9.04 -0.36
N LYS A 149 -3.79 10.35 -0.66
CA LYS A 149 -4.69 11.29 0.04
C LYS A 149 -6.17 11.07 -0.25
N VAL A 150 -6.51 10.40 -1.35
CA VAL A 150 -7.90 10.13 -1.76
C VAL A 150 -8.23 8.64 -1.73
N ALA A 151 -7.23 7.80 -1.50
CA ALA A 151 -7.38 6.37 -1.30
C ALA A 151 -8.22 6.06 -0.04
N PRO A 152 -8.94 4.93 -0.03
CA PRO A 152 -9.69 4.48 1.12
C PRO A 152 -8.72 3.99 2.21
N THR A 153 -9.19 3.95 3.45
CA THR A 153 -8.41 3.52 4.62
C THR A 153 -8.79 2.13 5.13
N ARG A 154 -9.77 1.49 4.48
CA ARG A 154 -10.33 0.20 4.89
C ARG A 154 -10.35 -0.79 3.73
N PRO A 155 -10.11 -2.08 4.03
CA PRO A 155 -10.22 -3.14 3.03
C PRO A 155 -11.67 -3.27 2.58
N HIS A 156 -11.88 -3.27 1.25
CA HIS A 156 -13.20 -3.45 0.65
C HIS A 156 -13.08 -4.29 -0.62
N PRO A 157 -13.98 -5.24 -0.92
CA PRO A 157 -13.92 -6.11 -2.11
C PRO A 157 -13.85 -5.42 -3.48
N ASN A 158 -13.99 -4.09 -3.54
CA ASN A 158 -13.98 -3.30 -4.77
C ASN A 158 -12.76 -2.37 -4.86
N ALA A 159 -11.92 -2.32 -3.83
CA ALA A 159 -10.66 -1.58 -3.80
C ALA A 159 -9.54 -2.57 -3.40
N PRO A 160 -8.33 -2.45 -3.93
CA PRO A 160 -7.85 -1.44 -4.87
C PRO A 160 -8.18 -1.75 -6.36
N HIS A 161 -8.34 -3.03 -6.71
CA HIS A 161 -8.30 -3.62 -8.07
C HIS A 161 -9.39 -3.28 -9.09
N SER A 162 -10.39 -2.47 -8.75
CA SER A 162 -11.48 -2.23 -9.70
C SER A 162 -11.25 -0.97 -10.53
N GLU A 163 -11.21 -1.13 -11.85
CA GLU A 163 -11.31 0.00 -12.79
C GLU A 163 -12.49 0.92 -12.45
N LEU A 164 -13.58 0.33 -11.94
CA LEU A 164 -14.75 1.05 -11.45
C LEU A 164 -14.39 1.90 -10.24
N PHE A 165 -13.61 1.43 -9.27
CA PHE A 165 -13.11 2.20 -8.13
C PHE A 165 -12.27 3.37 -8.61
N HIS A 166 -11.28 3.18 -9.50
CA HIS A 166 -10.47 4.30 -10.02
C HIS A 166 -11.30 5.33 -10.80
N LYS A 167 -12.36 4.91 -11.51
CA LYS A 167 -13.32 5.80 -12.18
C LYS A 167 -14.39 6.38 -11.25
N SER A 168 -14.56 5.82 -10.05
CA SER A 168 -15.58 6.16 -9.06
C SER A 168 -15.04 6.57 -7.69
N VAL A 169 -13.75 6.89 -7.58
CA VAL A 169 -13.18 7.83 -6.59
C VAL A 169 -13.73 9.23 -6.86
N GLY A 170 -15.06 9.32 -6.98
CA GLY A 170 -15.80 10.52 -6.74
C GLY A 170 -15.86 10.78 -5.23
N PRO A 171 -16.23 11.99 -4.82
CA PRO A 171 -16.14 12.49 -3.44
C PRO A 171 -16.98 11.74 -2.37
N GLY A 172 -17.53 10.56 -2.66
CA GLY A 172 -18.44 9.80 -1.79
C GLY A 172 -17.78 8.75 -0.88
N ILE A 173 -16.99 7.81 -1.42
CA ILE A 173 -16.52 6.64 -0.65
C ILE A 173 -15.44 7.03 0.37
N GLY A 174 -14.36 7.70 -0.06
CA GLY A 174 -13.32 8.18 0.85
C GLY A 174 -13.83 9.21 1.88
N MET A 175 -14.99 9.83 1.65
CA MET A 175 -15.63 10.70 2.64
C MET A 175 -16.44 9.92 3.68
N VAL A 176 -17.08 8.82 3.29
CA VAL A 176 -17.80 7.92 4.21
C VAL A 176 -16.83 7.23 5.15
N ASP A 177 -15.70 6.74 4.65
CA ASP A 177 -14.68 6.10 5.49
C ASP A 177 -14.08 7.11 6.48
N ARG A 178 -13.74 8.33 6.05
CA ARG A 178 -13.28 9.41 6.95
C ARG A 178 -14.31 9.83 8.00
N LEU A 179 -15.59 9.82 7.64
CA LEU A 179 -16.67 10.09 8.61
C LEU A 179 -16.76 8.97 9.64
N ARG A 180 -16.59 7.71 9.23
CA ARG A 180 -16.56 6.56 10.13
C ARG A 180 -15.32 6.55 11.00
N ASP A 181 -14.15 6.86 10.46
CA ASP A 181 -12.88 6.89 11.20
C ASP A 181 -12.91 7.98 12.29
N LYS A 182 -13.51 9.14 12.00
CA LYS A 182 -13.81 10.16 13.03
C LYS A 182 -14.79 9.70 14.11
N LEU A 183 -15.71 8.78 13.80
CA LEU A 183 -16.65 8.21 14.76
C LEU A 183 -16.02 7.08 15.57
N THR A 184 -15.03 6.36 15.02
CA THR A 184 -14.31 5.28 15.70
C THR A 184 -13.00 5.74 16.36
N GLY A 185 -12.68 7.03 16.30
CA GLY A 185 -11.50 7.61 16.98
C GLY A 185 -10.16 7.42 16.26
N ARG A 186 -10.18 7.05 14.98
CA ARG A 186 -8.97 6.77 14.19
C ARG A 186 -8.56 8.03 13.42
N GLU A 187 -7.31 8.49 13.55
CA GLU A 187 -6.82 9.67 12.81
C GLU A 187 -6.74 9.37 11.30
N SER A 188 -7.14 10.34 10.47
CA SER A 188 -7.36 10.21 9.01
C SER A 188 -6.23 10.74 8.15
#